data_AF-A0A926BC04-F1
#
_entry.id   AF-A0A926BC04-F1
#
_cell.length_a   1.000
_cell.length_b   1.000
_cell.length_c   1.000
_cell.angle_alpha   90.00
_cell.angle_beta   90.00
_cell.angle_gamma   90.00
#
_symmetry.space_group_name_H-M   'P 1'
#
loop_
_entity.id
_entity.type
_entity.pdbx_description
1 polymer ?
#
loop_
_entity_poly.entity_id
_entity_poly.type
_entity_poly.pdbx_seq_one_letter_code
_entity_poly.pdbx_strand_id
1 'polypeptide(L)'
;MGAKQVAPPRTAVGVQPNVVAVRAPDAAAPQAVVAPSVARSLYARLGGKDAISAVVDNFLGRVAKDERINGRFWNADLPRLRTMLIEFICEASGGPCKYTGKGMKAAHAGMRIAGPEFDALVENLKGALDQVNVPAREQGELLGALGPLKPEIVADPKAVAAGGGGAPAVVDSVVERARALRQASSLLEKANSARLTGDRSFADQLFSSAELIAGAAALADLAPLFRQGAPPRVVTPLKSVPSDAPAQPATVGNSDEDQPESKRKSKRGSLTGSVISEKGRPLPGFAVVTLEPVSGNYARRAPRHRVIEQRNREFAPRVLAVPVGSTVTFPNFDAIYHNVFSRSGTHPFDLGIYKAGLARQIVFNKAGVVRVGCNLHANMSAFVLVVAAPHYAVADSAGRFAFRSVEPGRYRLRAWTENSESPSLQTVDIKEKENAVVVTLGPHRGVVLPVDKFGVPRGGAIVEK
;
A
#
# COMPACT_ATOMS: atom_id res chain seq x y z
N MET A 1 2.50 16.81 -61.15
CA MET A 1 3.46 16.92 -62.27
C MET A 1 4.59 17.79 -61.75
N GLY A 2 5.87 17.44 -61.63
CA GLY A 2 6.71 16.44 -62.28
C GLY A 2 8.12 17.05 -62.40
N ALA A 3 9.16 16.28 -62.02
CA ALA A 3 10.59 16.44 -62.36
C ALA A 3 11.34 17.70 -61.81
N LYS A 4 12.65 17.71 -61.54
CA LYS A 4 13.76 16.82 -61.92
C LYS A 4 15.02 17.05 -61.02
N GLN A 5 15.78 15.98 -60.82
CA GLN A 5 17.15 15.94 -60.26
C GLN A 5 18.20 16.58 -61.19
N VAL A 6 19.31 17.09 -60.61
CA VAL A 6 20.64 17.16 -61.25
C VAL A 6 21.76 16.98 -60.20
N ALA A 7 22.66 16.01 -60.45
CA ALA A 7 23.99 15.84 -59.82
C ALA A 7 25.08 16.48 -60.71
N PRO A 8 26.33 16.68 -60.24
CA PRO A 8 27.47 15.82 -60.69
C PRO A 8 28.69 15.81 -59.70
N PRO A 9 29.91 15.36 -60.06
CA PRO A 9 30.34 14.07 -60.61
C PRO A 9 31.49 13.38 -59.80
N ARG A 10 32.05 12.33 -60.42
CA ARG A 10 32.93 11.24 -59.96
C ARG A 10 34.42 11.55 -59.72
N THR A 11 35.04 10.58 -59.04
CA THR A 11 36.44 10.29 -58.68
C THR A 11 37.45 10.17 -59.85
N ALA A 12 38.73 10.39 -59.51
CA ALA A 12 39.91 9.96 -60.27
C ALA A 12 40.99 9.36 -59.32
N VAL A 13 41.83 8.48 -59.87
CA VAL A 13 42.79 7.55 -59.25
C VAL A 13 44.23 8.03 -59.46
N GLY A 14 45.17 7.79 -58.51
CA GLY A 14 46.58 7.45 -58.86
C GLY A 14 47.75 7.96 -57.97
N VAL A 15 48.49 7.00 -57.38
CA VAL A 15 49.98 6.79 -57.40
C VAL A 15 50.97 7.66 -56.55
N GLN A 16 51.57 7.01 -55.52
CA GLN A 16 52.98 7.04 -54.95
C GLN A 16 53.57 8.32 -54.26
N PRO A 17 54.73 8.27 -53.55
CA PRO A 17 55.62 7.16 -53.12
C PRO A 17 56.04 7.18 -51.62
N ASN A 18 56.79 6.14 -51.25
CA ASN A 18 57.50 5.87 -50.01
C ASN A 18 58.69 6.83 -49.79
N VAL A 19 58.82 7.46 -48.62
CA VAL A 19 60.08 8.11 -48.17
C VAL A 19 60.37 7.73 -46.72
N VAL A 20 61.48 7.04 -46.57
CA VAL A 20 62.13 6.66 -45.31
C VAL A 20 62.82 7.89 -44.73
N ALA A 21 62.53 8.21 -43.46
CA ALA A 21 63.37 9.10 -42.65
C ALA A 21 63.98 8.29 -41.49
N VAL A 22 65.31 8.19 -41.52
CA VAL A 22 66.14 7.61 -40.45
C VAL A 22 66.49 8.72 -39.46
N ARG A 23 66.26 8.51 -38.15
CA ARG A 23 67.15 9.09 -37.11
C ARG A 23 67.08 8.39 -35.74
N ALA A 24 68.26 7.93 -35.34
CA ALA A 24 68.88 7.73 -34.02
C ALA A 24 68.25 6.78 -32.96
N PRO A 25 69.10 6.01 -32.23
CA PRO A 25 68.65 5.00 -31.27
C PRO A 25 68.54 5.59 -29.86
N ASP A 26 67.39 5.44 -29.22
CA ASP A 26 67.27 5.67 -27.78
C ASP A 26 67.23 4.35 -27.01
N ALA A 27 67.92 4.40 -25.87
CA ALA A 27 68.31 3.31 -25.02
C ALA A 27 67.16 2.41 -24.56
N ALA A 28 67.48 1.13 -24.36
CA ALA A 28 66.59 0.15 -23.74
C ALA A 28 66.19 0.59 -22.32
N ALA A 29 64.90 0.87 -22.14
CA ALA A 29 64.24 0.92 -20.84
C ALA A 29 63.61 -0.45 -20.53
N PRO A 30 63.61 -0.90 -19.27
CA PRO A 30 63.31 -2.28 -18.91
C PRO A 30 61.83 -2.61 -19.13
N GLN A 31 61.58 -3.85 -19.56
CA GLN A 31 60.22 -4.40 -19.66
C GLN A 31 59.51 -4.30 -18.32
N ALA A 32 58.48 -3.45 -18.25
CA ALA A 32 57.58 -3.42 -17.11
C ALA A 32 56.80 -4.73 -17.08
N VAL A 33 57.07 -5.55 -16.06
CA VAL A 33 56.26 -6.70 -15.71
C VAL A 33 54.85 -6.19 -15.41
N VAL A 34 53.88 -6.49 -16.27
CA VAL A 34 52.48 -6.15 -16.04
C VAL A 34 52.00 -6.97 -14.86
N ALA A 35 51.84 -6.34 -13.70
CA ALA A 35 51.17 -6.93 -12.55
C ALA A 35 49.72 -7.30 -12.95
N PRO A 36 49.16 -8.42 -12.45
CA PRO A 36 47.79 -8.79 -12.78
C PRO A 36 46.84 -7.69 -12.32
N SER A 37 45.96 -7.23 -13.22
CA SER A 37 44.91 -6.27 -12.84
C SER A 37 44.05 -6.91 -11.75
N VAL A 38 44.05 -6.34 -10.55
CA VAL A 38 43.13 -6.75 -9.49
C VAL A 38 41.71 -6.48 -10.00
N ALA A 39 41.01 -7.54 -10.40
CA ALA A 39 39.62 -7.40 -10.84
C ALA A 39 38.82 -6.78 -9.70
N ARG A 40 38.15 -5.64 -9.96
CA ARG A 40 37.26 -4.99 -8.99
C ARG A 40 36.28 -6.05 -8.45
N SER A 41 36.07 -6.07 -7.12
CA SER A 41 35.13 -6.99 -6.49
C SER A 41 33.74 -6.89 -7.13
N LEU A 42 32.97 -7.98 -7.07
CA LEU A 42 31.61 -7.99 -7.59
C LEU A 42 30.79 -6.85 -6.96
N TYR A 43 30.97 -6.60 -5.65
CA TYR A 43 30.40 -5.47 -4.92
C TYR A 43 30.67 -4.11 -5.62
N ALA A 44 31.93 -3.85 -5.98
CA ALA A 44 32.30 -2.61 -6.65
C ALA A 44 31.71 -2.51 -8.07
N ARG A 45 31.62 -3.64 -8.78
CA ARG A 45 31.00 -3.69 -10.13
C ARG A 45 29.48 -3.59 -10.10
N LEU A 46 28.83 -4.04 -9.03
CA LEU A 46 27.40 -3.90 -8.80
C LEU A 46 26.99 -2.47 -8.41
N GLY A 47 27.94 -1.57 -8.13
CA GLY A 47 27.65 -0.19 -7.73
C GLY A 47 27.59 0.02 -6.21
N GLY A 48 28.10 -0.94 -5.43
CA GLY A 48 28.20 -0.84 -3.97
C GLY A 48 26.85 -0.95 -3.23
N LYS A 49 26.84 -0.54 -1.96
CA LYS A 49 25.74 -0.77 -1.03
C LYS A 49 24.41 -0.14 -1.48
N ASP A 50 24.43 1.02 -2.11
CA ASP A 50 23.21 1.71 -2.54
C ASP A 50 22.53 0.97 -3.69
N ALA A 51 23.30 0.49 -4.67
CA ALA A 51 22.79 -0.32 -5.76
C ALA A 51 22.27 -1.68 -5.26
N ILE A 52 22.99 -2.33 -4.33
CA ILE A 52 22.52 -3.56 -3.67
C ILE A 52 21.21 -3.32 -2.92
N SER A 53 21.09 -2.18 -2.22
CA SER A 53 19.87 -1.82 -1.50
C SER A 53 18.68 -1.66 -2.45
N ALA A 54 18.87 -0.99 -3.59
CA ALA A 54 17.83 -0.85 -4.61
C ALA A 54 17.41 -2.19 -5.24
N VAL A 55 18.37 -3.09 -5.49
CA VAL A 55 18.09 -4.46 -5.96
C VAL A 55 17.25 -5.22 -4.91
N VAL A 56 17.62 -5.14 -3.63
CA VAL A 56 16.89 -5.81 -2.54
C VAL A 56 15.47 -5.25 -2.39
N ASP A 57 15.28 -3.94 -2.49
CA ASP A 57 13.96 -3.31 -2.42
C ASP A 57 13.04 -3.78 -3.55
N ASN A 58 13.58 -3.84 -4.77
CA ASN A 58 12.86 -4.34 -5.93
C ASN A 58 12.53 -5.84 -5.78
N PHE A 59 13.52 -6.64 -5.37
CA PHE A 59 13.37 -8.07 -5.13
C PHE A 59 12.27 -8.37 -4.10
N LEU A 60 12.26 -7.68 -2.95
CA LEU A 60 11.20 -7.83 -1.95
C LEU A 60 9.83 -7.45 -2.51
N GLY A 61 9.77 -6.42 -3.36
CA GLY A 61 8.54 -6.03 -4.07
C GLY A 61 8.04 -7.09 -5.06
N ARG A 62 8.95 -7.83 -5.72
CA ARG A 62 8.61 -8.94 -6.63
C ARG A 62 8.15 -10.17 -5.88
N VAL A 63 8.88 -10.57 -4.84
CA VAL A 63 8.51 -11.68 -3.95
C VAL A 63 7.13 -11.46 -3.33
N ALA A 64 6.81 -10.22 -2.93
CA ALA A 64 5.49 -9.90 -2.38
C ALA A 64 4.33 -10.12 -3.39
N LYS A 65 4.62 -10.08 -4.70
CA LYS A 65 3.64 -10.25 -5.78
C LYS A 65 3.62 -11.67 -6.36
N ASP A 66 4.61 -12.51 -6.05
CA ASP A 66 4.69 -13.88 -6.57
C ASP A 66 3.85 -14.83 -5.71
N GLU A 67 2.68 -15.22 -6.20
CA GLU A 67 1.75 -16.14 -5.53
C GLU A 67 2.35 -17.51 -5.20
N ARG A 68 3.43 -17.92 -5.87
CA ARG A 68 4.12 -19.19 -5.60
C ARG A 68 4.84 -19.18 -4.25
N ILE A 69 5.30 -18.01 -3.79
CA ILE A 69 6.19 -17.89 -2.63
C ILE A 69 5.80 -16.79 -1.62
N ASN A 70 4.94 -15.83 -1.98
CA ASN A 70 4.58 -14.71 -1.12
C ASN A 70 4.01 -15.16 0.24
N GLY A 71 3.24 -16.25 0.25
CA GLY A 71 2.66 -16.86 1.43
C GLY A 71 3.70 -17.35 2.44
N ARG A 72 4.95 -17.56 2.06
CA ARG A 72 6.04 -17.93 2.98
C ARG A 72 6.51 -16.76 3.85
N PHE A 73 6.29 -15.52 3.39
CA PHE A 73 6.82 -14.31 4.02
C PHE A 73 5.78 -13.54 4.86
N TRP A 74 4.58 -14.09 5.05
CA TRP A 74 3.45 -13.42 5.74
C TRP A 74 3.74 -12.99 7.19
N ASN A 75 4.70 -13.64 7.85
CA ASN A 75 5.15 -13.39 9.22
C ASN A 75 6.58 -12.83 9.29
N ALA A 76 7.20 -12.53 8.15
CA ALA A 76 8.56 -12.05 8.12
C ALA A 76 8.63 -10.63 8.69
N ASP A 77 9.63 -10.38 9.54
CA ASP A 77 10.04 -9.03 9.90
C ASP A 77 10.72 -8.41 8.67
N LEU A 78 9.95 -7.73 7.83
CA LEU A 78 10.42 -7.21 6.54
C LEU A 78 11.57 -6.19 6.68
N PRO A 79 11.55 -5.23 7.64
CA PRO A 79 12.70 -4.36 7.88
C PRO A 79 13.97 -5.14 8.21
N ARG A 80 13.88 -6.12 9.11
CA ARG A 80 15.03 -6.96 9.44
C ARG A 80 15.47 -7.81 8.26
N LEU A 81 14.53 -8.45 7.56
CA LEU A 81 14.81 -9.28 6.39
C LEU A 81 15.55 -8.48 5.31
N ARG A 82 15.09 -7.27 5.02
CA ARG A 82 15.76 -6.34 4.10
C ARG A 82 17.20 -6.08 4.52
N THR A 83 17.43 -5.73 5.78
CA THR A 83 18.79 -5.49 6.31
C THR A 83 19.67 -6.73 6.16
N MET A 84 19.16 -7.91 6.53
CA MET A 84 19.90 -9.17 6.42
C MET A 84 20.25 -9.51 4.97
N LEU A 85 19.35 -9.27 4.02
CA LEU A 85 19.61 -9.50 2.59
C LEU A 85 20.67 -8.55 2.05
N ILE A 86 20.65 -7.27 2.44
CA ILE A 86 21.66 -6.28 2.03
C ILE A 86 23.03 -6.65 2.58
N GLU A 87 23.12 -6.99 3.87
CA GLU A 87 24.38 -7.41 4.49
C GLU A 87 24.92 -8.68 3.84
N PHE A 88 24.05 -9.67 3.61
CA PHE A 88 24.41 -10.95 3.01
C PHE A 88 24.96 -10.77 1.59
N ILE A 89 24.27 -10.03 0.73
CA ILE A 89 24.69 -9.78 -0.66
C ILE A 89 25.96 -8.91 -0.69
N CYS A 90 26.05 -7.92 0.20
CA CYS A 90 27.23 -7.07 0.29
C CYS A 90 28.48 -7.89 0.67
N GLU A 91 28.41 -8.73 1.70
CA GLU A 91 29.54 -9.58 2.08
C GLU A 91 29.85 -10.63 0.99
N ALA A 92 28.82 -11.33 0.48
CA ALA A 92 28.99 -12.38 -0.53
C ALA A 92 29.58 -11.86 -1.86
N SER A 93 29.36 -10.58 -2.19
CA SER A 93 29.94 -9.94 -3.38
C SER A 93 31.33 -9.35 -3.15
N GLY A 94 31.93 -9.55 -1.97
CA GLY A 94 33.25 -9.03 -1.61
C GLY A 94 33.23 -7.54 -1.24
N GLY A 95 32.11 -7.07 -0.69
CA GLY A 95 31.96 -5.74 -0.10
C GLY A 95 32.43 -5.68 1.35
N PRO A 96 32.51 -4.48 1.94
CA PRO A 96 33.02 -4.29 3.29
C PRO A 96 32.01 -4.64 4.40
N CYS A 97 30.79 -5.06 4.04
CA CYS A 97 29.78 -5.41 5.02
C CYS A 97 30.08 -6.77 5.64
N LYS A 98 29.58 -6.96 6.86
CA LYS A 98 29.56 -8.25 7.54
C LYS A 98 28.12 -8.65 7.80
N TYR A 99 27.76 -9.85 7.37
CA TYR A 99 26.49 -10.49 7.64
C TYR A 99 26.41 -10.87 9.11
N THR A 100 25.40 -10.34 9.79
CA THR A 100 25.18 -10.56 11.22
C THR A 100 24.05 -11.54 11.51
N GLY A 101 23.44 -12.12 10.47
CA GLY A 101 22.32 -13.04 10.59
C GLY A 101 22.72 -14.49 10.90
N LYS A 102 21.71 -15.37 10.94
CA LYS A 102 21.91 -16.81 11.10
C LYS A 102 22.47 -17.42 9.82
N GLY A 103 23.30 -18.46 9.93
CA GLY A 103 23.70 -19.24 8.76
C GLY A 103 22.50 -19.82 8.00
N MET A 104 22.63 -20.05 6.68
CA MET A 104 21.51 -20.35 5.79
C MET A 104 20.70 -21.57 6.25
N LYS A 105 21.35 -22.67 6.62
CA LYS A 105 20.65 -23.85 7.18
C LYS A 105 19.84 -23.53 8.44
N ALA A 106 20.39 -22.75 9.36
CA ALA A 106 19.74 -22.42 10.63
C ALA A 106 18.63 -21.37 10.47
N ALA A 107 18.78 -20.45 9.52
CA ALA A 107 17.77 -19.46 9.18
C ALA A 107 16.51 -20.10 8.58
N HIS A 108 16.69 -21.18 7.78
CA HIS A 108 15.61 -21.85 7.04
C HIS A 108 15.17 -23.19 7.66
N ALA A 109 15.75 -23.56 8.81
CA ALA A 109 15.41 -24.78 9.52
C ALA A 109 13.90 -24.88 9.82
N GLY A 110 13.30 -26.02 9.48
CA GLY A 110 11.89 -26.30 9.72
C GLY A 110 10.92 -25.64 8.73
N MET A 111 11.40 -24.81 7.78
CA MET A 111 10.54 -24.17 6.78
C MET A 111 10.10 -25.13 5.66
N ARG A 112 10.80 -26.26 5.47
CA ARG A 112 10.51 -27.26 4.42
C ARG A 112 10.32 -26.61 3.04
N ILE A 113 11.28 -25.80 2.64
CA ILE A 113 11.27 -25.11 1.36
C ILE A 113 11.46 -26.16 0.25
N ALA A 114 10.56 -26.20 -0.71
CA ALA A 114 10.62 -27.09 -1.85
C ALA A 114 11.50 -26.49 -2.96
N GLY A 115 12.04 -27.36 -3.82
CA GLY A 115 12.86 -26.95 -4.96
C GLY A 115 12.21 -25.85 -5.83
N PRO A 116 10.95 -26.01 -6.27
CA PRO A 116 10.27 -25.00 -7.07
C PRO A 116 10.09 -23.64 -6.39
N GLU A 117 9.99 -23.60 -5.06
CA GLU A 117 9.87 -22.35 -4.30
C GLU A 117 11.20 -21.61 -4.26
N PHE A 118 12.30 -22.35 -4.12
CA PHE A 118 13.65 -21.79 -4.23
C PHE A 118 13.90 -21.27 -5.65
N ASP A 119 13.48 -22.01 -6.68
CA ASP A 119 13.65 -21.61 -8.07
C ASP A 119 12.83 -20.34 -8.39
N ALA A 120 11.58 -20.25 -7.91
CA ALA A 120 10.77 -19.04 -7.97
C ALA A 120 11.45 -17.84 -7.29
N LEU A 121 12.11 -18.04 -6.14
CA LEU A 121 12.87 -16.98 -5.47
C LEU A 121 14.03 -16.49 -6.34
N VAL A 122 14.79 -17.41 -6.96
CA VAL A 122 15.90 -17.09 -7.86
C VAL A 122 15.41 -16.34 -9.11
N GLU A 123 14.26 -16.71 -9.67
CA GLU A 123 13.61 -16.00 -10.78
C GLU A 123 13.24 -14.55 -10.39
N ASN A 124 12.69 -14.34 -9.19
CA ASN A 124 12.36 -13.01 -8.70
C ASN A 124 13.61 -12.13 -8.52
N LEU A 125 14.71 -12.71 -8.04
CA LEU A 125 15.98 -12.00 -7.91
C LEU A 125 16.56 -11.62 -9.27
N LYS A 126 16.52 -12.54 -10.24
CA LYS A 126 16.92 -12.25 -11.63
C LYS A 126 16.10 -11.08 -12.19
N GLY A 127 14.78 -11.11 -12.03
CA GLY A 127 13.91 -10.01 -12.47
C GLY A 127 14.22 -8.67 -11.79
N ALA A 128 14.65 -8.69 -10.52
CA ALA A 128 15.07 -7.47 -9.82
C ALA A 128 16.36 -6.89 -10.41
N LEU A 129 17.33 -7.74 -10.73
CA LEU A 129 18.60 -7.38 -11.37
C LEU A 129 18.40 -6.85 -12.80
N ASP A 130 17.48 -7.45 -13.57
CA ASP A 130 17.14 -7.01 -14.92
C ASP A 130 16.57 -5.59 -14.92
N GLN A 131 15.69 -5.28 -13.96
CA GLN A 131 15.03 -3.98 -13.89
C GLN A 131 15.99 -2.81 -13.58
N VAL A 132 17.11 -3.10 -12.92
CA VAL A 132 18.17 -2.10 -12.68
C VAL A 132 19.33 -2.21 -13.67
N ASN A 133 19.15 -2.97 -14.75
CA ASN A 133 20.12 -3.15 -15.85
C ASN A 133 21.50 -3.65 -15.39
N VAL A 134 21.55 -4.54 -14.40
CA VAL A 134 22.82 -5.20 -14.03
C VAL A 134 23.31 -6.02 -15.22
N PRO A 135 24.57 -5.89 -15.67
CA PRO A 135 25.04 -6.63 -16.84
C PRO A 135 25.07 -8.14 -16.61
N ALA A 136 24.87 -8.91 -17.67
CA ALA A 136 24.69 -10.37 -17.61
C ALA A 136 25.83 -11.12 -16.90
N ARG A 137 27.06 -10.59 -16.98
CA ARG A 137 28.22 -11.12 -16.28
C ARG A 137 28.01 -11.04 -14.76
N GLU A 138 27.74 -9.86 -14.23
CA GLU A 138 27.53 -9.62 -12.80
C GLU A 138 26.28 -10.35 -12.29
N GLN A 139 25.22 -10.46 -13.10
CA GLN A 139 24.07 -11.29 -12.76
C GLN A 139 24.45 -12.77 -12.61
N GLY A 140 25.22 -13.31 -13.57
CA GLY A 140 25.67 -14.70 -13.54
C GLY A 140 26.57 -15.00 -12.33
N GLU A 141 27.46 -14.07 -11.99
CA GLU A 141 28.32 -14.18 -10.80
C GLU A 141 27.51 -14.15 -9.49
N LEU A 142 26.53 -13.24 -9.36
CA LEU A 142 25.68 -13.14 -8.16
C LEU A 142 24.72 -14.33 -8.01
N LEU A 143 24.05 -14.74 -9.09
CA LEU A 143 23.14 -15.90 -9.07
C LEU A 143 23.93 -17.20 -8.87
N GLY A 144 25.13 -17.29 -9.44
CA GLY A 144 26.05 -18.42 -9.23
C GLY A 144 26.46 -18.58 -7.77
N ALA A 145 26.60 -17.48 -7.02
CA ALA A 145 26.89 -17.51 -5.58
C ALA A 145 25.73 -18.10 -4.74
N LEU A 146 24.50 -18.13 -5.25
CA LEU A 146 23.34 -18.70 -4.56
C LEU A 146 23.19 -20.21 -4.78
N GLY A 147 23.75 -20.75 -5.86
CA GLY A 147 23.68 -22.17 -6.19
C GLY A 147 24.14 -23.08 -5.05
N PRO A 148 25.31 -22.84 -4.43
CA PRO A 148 25.80 -23.60 -3.28
C PRO A 148 24.92 -23.53 -2.03
N LEU A 149 24.05 -22.52 -1.91
CA LEU A 149 23.16 -22.35 -0.76
C LEU A 149 21.88 -23.19 -0.87
N LYS A 150 21.50 -23.60 -2.10
CA LYS A 150 20.30 -24.41 -2.35
C LYS A 150 20.23 -25.67 -1.45
N PRO A 151 21.27 -26.50 -1.29
CA PRO A 151 21.22 -27.66 -0.40
C PRO A 151 21.13 -27.34 1.10
N GLU A 152 21.47 -26.11 1.52
CA GLU A 152 21.27 -25.67 2.90
C GLU A 152 19.84 -25.20 3.18
N ILE A 153 19.11 -24.80 2.14
CA ILE A 153 17.81 -24.12 2.22
C ILE A 153 16.66 -25.05 1.82
N VAL A 154 16.84 -25.84 0.76
CA VAL A 154 15.82 -26.75 0.22
C VAL A 154 15.81 -28.05 1.01
N ALA A 155 14.62 -28.47 1.43
CA ALA A 155 14.44 -29.73 2.15
C ALA A 155 14.53 -30.95 1.22
N ASP A 156 14.93 -32.10 1.78
CA ASP A 156 14.98 -33.38 1.06
C ASP A 156 13.61 -33.69 0.39
N PRO A 157 13.57 -33.99 -0.92
CA PRO A 157 12.34 -34.38 -1.63
C PRO A 157 11.54 -35.48 -0.92
N LYS A 158 12.18 -36.43 -0.23
CA LYS A 158 11.48 -37.47 0.57
C LYS A 158 10.84 -36.90 1.84
N ALA A 159 11.45 -35.90 2.47
CA ALA A 159 10.85 -35.18 3.59
C ALA A 159 9.69 -34.26 3.13
N VAL A 160 9.68 -33.82 1.87
CA VAL A 160 8.57 -33.08 1.27
C VAL A 160 7.44 -34.04 0.84
N ALA A 161 7.77 -35.21 0.29
CA ALA A 161 6.81 -36.23 -0.17
C ALA A 161 6.13 -37.05 0.95
N ALA A 162 6.79 -37.26 2.10
CA ALA A 162 6.18 -37.91 3.27
C ALA A 162 5.05 -37.10 3.94
N GLY A 163 4.73 -35.91 3.41
CA GLY A 163 3.54 -35.12 3.74
C GLY A 163 2.50 -35.04 2.61
N GLY A 164 2.63 -35.87 1.57
CA GLY A 164 1.76 -35.86 0.40
C GLY A 164 1.45 -37.29 -0.08
N GLY A 165 0.51 -37.95 0.59
CA GLY A 165 -0.02 -39.25 0.17
C GLY A 165 -1.27 -39.58 0.98
N GLY A 166 -2.42 -39.62 0.32
CA GLY A 166 -3.75 -39.64 0.97
C GLY A 166 -4.06 -40.88 1.80
N ALA A 167 -4.63 -40.63 2.99
CA ALA A 167 -5.58 -41.46 3.74
C ALA A 167 -6.31 -40.55 4.78
N PRO A 168 -7.46 -40.97 5.36
CA PRO A 168 -8.71 -40.21 5.37
C PRO A 168 -8.68 -38.86 6.12
N ALA A 169 -9.54 -37.95 5.66
CA ALA A 169 -9.68 -36.52 6.01
C ALA A 169 -9.71 -36.11 7.51
N VAL A 170 -9.67 -37.05 8.45
CA VAL A 170 -9.73 -36.76 9.90
C VAL A 170 -8.33 -36.64 10.51
N VAL A 171 -7.34 -37.41 10.06
CA VAL A 171 -6.00 -37.45 10.70
C VAL A 171 -5.14 -36.24 10.29
N ASP A 172 -5.24 -35.82 9.02
CA ASP A 172 -4.63 -34.57 8.54
C ASP A 172 -5.17 -33.34 9.29
N SER A 173 -6.44 -33.37 9.69
CA SER A 173 -7.04 -32.26 10.45
C SER A 173 -6.43 -32.11 11.85
N VAL A 174 -6.08 -33.21 12.53
CA VAL A 174 -5.53 -33.16 13.90
C VAL A 174 -4.10 -32.64 13.89
N VAL A 175 -3.25 -33.13 12.99
CA VAL A 175 -1.86 -32.68 12.89
C VAL A 175 -1.78 -31.23 12.41
N GLU A 176 -2.58 -30.83 11.42
CA GLU A 176 -2.66 -29.44 10.96
C GLU A 176 -3.26 -28.53 12.04
N ARG A 177 -4.30 -28.98 12.76
CA ARG A 177 -4.84 -28.22 13.90
C ARG A 177 -3.81 -28.07 15.01
N ALA A 178 -3.05 -29.12 15.34
CA ALA A 178 -1.98 -29.05 16.33
C ALA A 178 -0.84 -28.12 15.90
N ARG A 179 -0.52 -28.06 14.60
CA ARG A 179 0.45 -27.10 14.06
C ARG A 179 -0.07 -25.67 14.15
N ALA A 180 -1.32 -25.44 13.74
CA ALA A 180 -2.00 -24.16 13.82
C ALA A 180 -2.05 -23.65 15.28
N LEU A 181 -2.40 -24.51 16.24
CA LEU A 181 -2.44 -24.14 17.65
C LEU A 181 -1.04 -23.80 18.21
N ARG A 182 0.01 -24.55 17.82
CA ARG A 182 1.40 -24.19 18.17
C ARG A 182 1.81 -22.83 17.59
N GLN A 183 1.41 -22.54 16.35
CA GLN A 183 1.64 -21.25 15.73
C GLN A 183 0.90 -20.12 16.47
N ALA A 184 -0.37 -20.34 16.85
CA ALA A 184 -1.14 -19.39 17.65
C ALA A 184 -0.49 -19.14 19.01
N SER A 185 0.00 -20.19 19.68
CA SER A 185 0.75 -20.09 20.93
C SER A 185 2.02 -19.24 20.76
N SER A 186 2.82 -19.47 19.73
CA SER A 186 4.01 -18.65 19.46
C SER A 186 3.67 -17.18 19.18
N LEU A 187 2.55 -16.91 18.50
CA LEU A 187 2.06 -15.54 18.31
C LEU A 187 1.62 -14.89 19.63
N LEU A 188 0.98 -15.63 20.53
CA LEU A 188 0.57 -15.14 21.85
C LEU A 188 1.76 -14.80 22.74
N GLU A 189 2.82 -15.62 22.72
CA GLU A 189 4.07 -15.34 23.43
C GLU A 189 4.68 -14.01 22.94
N LYS A 190 4.82 -13.85 21.62
CA LYS A 190 5.32 -12.61 21.01
C LYS A 190 4.40 -11.43 21.30
N ALA A 191 3.09 -11.63 21.26
CA ALA A 191 2.11 -10.59 21.59
C ALA A 191 2.31 -10.12 23.02
N ASN A 192 2.47 -11.05 23.97
CA ASN A 192 2.70 -10.70 25.37
C ASN A 192 4.05 -9.97 25.55
N SER A 193 5.11 -10.41 24.88
CA SER A 193 6.40 -9.68 24.88
C SER A 193 6.23 -8.25 24.37
N ALA A 194 5.59 -8.05 23.20
CA ALA A 194 5.34 -6.73 22.64
C ALA A 194 4.48 -5.84 23.57
N ARG A 195 3.48 -6.45 24.24
CA ARG A 195 2.64 -5.77 25.23
C ARG A 195 3.46 -5.28 26.42
N LEU A 196 4.37 -6.12 26.93
CA LEU A 196 5.24 -5.78 28.06
C LEU A 196 6.26 -4.69 27.70
N THR A 197 6.69 -4.60 26.45
CA THR A 197 7.58 -3.53 25.95
C THR A 197 6.83 -2.27 25.52
N GLY A 198 5.50 -2.23 25.69
CA GLY A 198 4.67 -1.06 25.37
C GLY A 198 4.26 -0.92 23.90
N ASP A 199 4.64 -1.84 23.01
CA ASP A 199 4.20 -1.84 21.61
C ASP A 199 2.82 -2.46 21.47
N ARG A 200 1.81 -1.66 21.85
CA ARG A 200 0.41 -2.09 21.90
C ARG A 200 -0.14 -2.46 20.53
N SER A 201 0.25 -1.71 19.50
CA SER A 201 -0.19 -1.95 18.12
C SER A 201 0.31 -3.28 17.60
N PHE A 202 1.58 -3.57 17.80
CA PHE A 202 2.15 -4.85 17.38
C PHE A 202 1.61 -6.01 18.23
N ALA A 203 1.45 -5.80 19.55
CA ALA A 203 0.85 -6.79 20.44
C ALA A 203 -0.57 -7.19 20.00
N ASP A 204 -1.45 -6.23 19.71
CA ASP A 204 -2.81 -6.50 19.22
C ASP A 204 -2.81 -7.14 17.83
N GLN A 205 -1.88 -6.79 16.95
CA GLN A 205 -1.75 -7.43 15.63
C GLN A 205 -1.41 -8.92 15.77
N LEU A 206 -0.41 -9.25 16.60
CA LEU A 206 0.00 -10.62 16.87
C LEU A 206 -1.13 -11.42 17.56
N PHE A 207 -1.77 -10.82 18.56
CA PHE A 207 -2.93 -11.40 19.24
C PHE A 207 -4.08 -11.66 18.25
N SER A 208 -4.44 -10.67 17.43
CA SER A 208 -5.51 -10.82 16.44
C SER A 208 -5.18 -11.88 15.38
N SER A 209 -3.90 -12.05 15.04
CA SER A 209 -3.44 -13.13 14.15
C SER A 209 -3.59 -14.50 14.82
N ALA A 210 -3.31 -14.59 16.12
CA ALA A 210 -3.58 -15.79 16.90
C ALA A 210 -5.10 -16.09 16.98
N GLU A 211 -5.96 -15.07 17.14
CA GLU A 211 -7.42 -15.22 17.11
C GLU A 211 -7.93 -15.83 15.80
N LEU A 212 -7.35 -15.45 14.66
CA LEU A 212 -7.71 -16.03 13.36
C LEU A 212 -7.38 -17.52 13.25
N ILE A 213 -6.37 -17.98 13.98
CA ILE A 213 -5.89 -19.36 13.92
C ILE A 213 -6.58 -20.24 14.98
N ALA A 214 -6.54 -19.81 16.23
CA ALA A 214 -7.11 -20.54 17.36
C ALA A 214 -8.64 -20.42 17.40
N GLY A 215 -9.19 -19.32 16.91
CA GLY A 215 -10.58 -18.92 17.04
C GLY A 215 -10.76 -17.89 18.16
N ALA A 216 -11.53 -16.83 17.91
CA ALA A 216 -11.75 -15.74 18.87
C ALA A 216 -12.35 -16.22 20.20
N ALA A 217 -13.25 -17.22 20.18
CA ALA A 217 -13.83 -17.78 21.39
C ALA A 217 -12.79 -18.42 22.32
N ALA A 218 -11.77 -19.07 21.75
CA ALA A 218 -10.73 -19.74 22.53
C ALA A 218 -9.79 -18.74 23.25
N LEU A 219 -9.75 -17.48 22.80
CA LEU A 219 -8.86 -16.45 23.32
C LEU A 219 -9.62 -15.28 23.97
N ALA A 220 -10.94 -15.41 24.16
CA ALA A 220 -11.81 -14.33 24.59
C ALA A 220 -11.37 -13.70 25.92
N ASP A 221 -10.95 -14.52 26.89
CA ASP A 221 -10.52 -14.07 28.22
C ASP A 221 -9.21 -13.26 28.18
N LEU A 222 -8.39 -13.45 27.13
CA LEU A 222 -7.13 -12.72 26.94
C LEU A 222 -7.34 -11.40 26.18
N ALA A 223 -8.42 -11.27 25.41
CA ALA A 223 -8.65 -10.11 24.55
C ALA A 223 -8.58 -8.76 25.28
N PRO A 224 -9.13 -8.58 26.51
CA PRO A 224 -9.02 -7.32 27.24
C PRO A 224 -7.57 -6.85 27.46
N LEU A 225 -6.63 -7.78 27.69
CA LEU A 225 -5.22 -7.47 27.97
C LEU A 225 -4.52 -6.82 26.77
N PHE A 226 -4.88 -7.25 25.55
CA PHE A 226 -4.29 -6.74 24.31
C PHE A 226 -5.04 -5.53 23.75
N ARG A 227 -6.31 -5.36 24.12
CA ARG A 227 -7.23 -4.45 23.44
C ARG A 227 -7.75 -3.28 24.28
N GLN A 228 -7.31 -3.18 25.53
CA GLN A 228 -7.65 -2.04 26.39
C GLN A 228 -7.39 -0.70 25.66
N GLY A 229 -8.36 0.20 25.57
CA GLY A 229 -8.18 1.49 24.88
C GLY A 229 -8.16 1.45 23.34
N ALA A 230 -8.29 0.27 22.72
CA ALA A 230 -8.65 0.16 21.31
C ALA A 230 -10.15 0.47 21.12
N PRO A 231 -10.57 0.89 19.90
CA PRO A 231 -12.00 1.04 19.60
C PRO A 231 -12.78 -0.28 19.73
N PRO A 232 -14.11 -0.20 19.91
CA PRO A 232 -14.97 -1.38 19.99
C PRO A 232 -14.80 -2.30 18.77
N ARG A 233 -14.60 -3.61 19.00
CA ARG A 233 -14.49 -4.58 17.90
C ARG A 233 -15.86 -4.81 17.26
N VAL A 234 -15.88 -4.80 15.94
CA VAL A 234 -16.98 -5.38 15.17
C VAL A 234 -16.71 -6.88 15.03
N VAL A 235 -17.60 -7.71 15.57
CA VAL A 235 -17.46 -9.18 15.61
C VAL A 235 -18.31 -9.90 14.56
N THR A 236 -18.95 -9.16 13.66
CA THR A 236 -19.72 -9.75 12.56
C THR A 236 -18.83 -10.66 11.72
N PRO A 237 -19.33 -11.84 11.27
CA PRO A 237 -18.56 -12.75 10.44
C PRO A 237 -17.98 -12.07 9.19
N LEU A 238 -16.79 -12.52 8.78
CA LEU A 238 -16.18 -12.11 7.53
C LEU A 238 -16.99 -12.69 6.36
N LYS A 239 -17.15 -11.89 5.30
CA LYS A 239 -17.79 -12.32 4.05
C LYS A 239 -16.73 -12.45 2.96
N SER A 240 -16.87 -13.45 2.10
CA SER A 240 -16.03 -13.56 0.90
C SER A 240 -16.46 -12.53 -0.16
N VAL A 241 -15.48 -12.01 -0.90
CA VAL A 241 -15.68 -11.04 -1.98
C VAL A 241 -14.83 -11.48 -3.19
N PRO A 242 -15.36 -11.41 -4.43
CA PRO A 242 -14.59 -11.69 -5.64
C PRO A 242 -13.36 -10.79 -5.77
N SER A 243 -12.21 -11.37 -6.09
CA SER A 243 -10.92 -10.68 -6.18
C SER A 243 -10.77 -9.78 -7.42
N ASP A 244 -11.61 -9.99 -8.43
CA ASP A 244 -11.63 -9.31 -9.72
C ASP A 244 -12.57 -8.08 -9.75
N ALA A 245 -13.09 -7.66 -8.59
CA ALA A 245 -13.93 -6.47 -8.51
C ALA A 245 -13.19 -5.22 -9.03
N PRO A 246 -13.87 -4.38 -9.84
CA PRO A 246 -13.26 -3.18 -10.41
C PRO A 246 -12.85 -2.21 -9.29
N ALA A 247 -11.71 -1.56 -9.50
CA ALA A 247 -11.19 -0.58 -8.56
C ALA A 247 -12.20 0.55 -8.32
N GLN A 248 -12.33 0.96 -7.07
CA GLN A 248 -13.18 2.09 -6.73
C GLN A 248 -12.49 3.40 -7.15
N PRO A 249 -13.25 4.42 -7.59
CA PRO A 249 -12.66 5.73 -7.87
C PRO A 249 -12.08 6.35 -6.59
N ALA A 250 -11.22 7.36 -6.73
CA ALA A 250 -10.57 8.01 -5.58
C ALA A 250 -11.57 8.72 -4.63
N THR A 251 -12.72 9.14 -5.17
CA THR A 251 -13.82 9.79 -4.43
C THR A 251 -15.17 9.27 -4.87
N VAL A 252 -16.11 9.17 -3.93
CA VAL A 252 -17.50 8.78 -4.19
C VAL A 252 -18.44 9.54 -3.26
N GLY A 253 -19.61 9.93 -3.77
CA GLY A 253 -20.72 10.41 -2.94
C GLY A 253 -21.31 11.71 -3.46
N ASN A 254 -22.26 11.59 -4.38
CA ASN A 254 -23.07 12.72 -4.83
C ASN A 254 -24.56 12.41 -4.68
N SER A 255 -25.27 13.31 -4.01
CA SER A 255 -26.71 13.21 -3.78
C SER A 255 -27.56 13.23 -5.06
N ASP A 256 -27.02 13.72 -6.18
CA ASP A 256 -27.68 13.68 -7.49
C ASP A 256 -27.59 12.31 -8.15
N GLU A 257 -26.49 11.57 -7.96
CA GLU A 257 -26.38 10.17 -8.42
C GLU A 257 -27.34 9.26 -7.63
N ASP A 258 -27.68 9.69 -6.42
CA ASP A 258 -28.61 9.02 -5.55
C ASP A 258 -30.09 9.32 -5.86
N GLN A 259 -30.43 10.06 -6.94
CA GLN A 259 -31.83 10.19 -7.39
C GLN A 259 -31.99 9.70 -8.84
N PRO A 260 -33.02 8.90 -9.14
CA PRO A 260 -33.37 8.59 -10.53
C PRO A 260 -33.80 9.87 -11.26
N GLU A 261 -33.32 10.05 -12.50
CA GLU A 261 -33.60 11.23 -13.32
C GLU A 261 -35.10 11.53 -13.49
N SER A 262 -35.94 10.49 -13.47
CA SER A 262 -37.40 10.56 -13.65
C SER A 262 -38.17 11.29 -12.54
N LYS A 263 -37.52 11.69 -11.43
CA LYS A 263 -38.16 12.45 -10.34
C LYS A 263 -37.81 13.95 -10.33
N ARG A 264 -37.08 14.46 -11.32
CA ARG A 264 -36.68 15.88 -11.39
C ARG A 264 -37.84 16.76 -11.85
N LYS A 265 -38.34 17.64 -10.98
CA LYS A 265 -39.38 18.65 -11.29
C LYS A 265 -38.79 19.83 -12.08
N SER A 266 -39.59 20.43 -12.97
CA SER A 266 -39.17 21.43 -13.97
C SER A 266 -38.93 22.87 -13.45
N LYS A 267 -39.10 23.17 -12.16
CA LYS A 267 -38.88 24.50 -11.55
C LYS A 267 -37.74 24.53 -10.52
N ARG A 268 -36.69 23.74 -10.75
CA ARG A 268 -35.55 23.63 -9.83
C ARG A 268 -34.33 24.36 -10.38
N GLY A 269 -33.57 24.98 -9.48
CA GLY A 269 -32.28 25.58 -9.80
C GLY A 269 -31.15 24.55 -9.81
N SER A 270 -29.99 24.99 -10.28
CA SER A 270 -28.71 24.28 -10.14
C SER A 270 -27.72 25.14 -9.36
N LEU A 271 -26.76 24.51 -8.68
CA LEU A 271 -25.66 25.18 -8.01
C LEU A 271 -24.36 24.53 -8.42
N THR A 272 -23.49 25.27 -9.09
CA THR A 272 -22.10 24.88 -9.33
C THR A 272 -21.18 25.66 -8.41
N GLY A 273 -20.01 25.13 -8.11
CA GLY A 273 -19.05 25.89 -7.33
C GLY A 273 -17.67 25.30 -7.30
N SER A 274 -16.77 26.06 -6.68
CA SER A 274 -15.38 25.67 -6.47
C SER A 274 -15.00 25.89 -5.02
N VAL A 275 -14.27 24.94 -4.46
CA VAL A 275 -13.66 25.03 -3.14
C VAL A 275 -12.19 25.39 -3.31
N ILE A 276 -11.79 26.53 -2.75
CA ILE A 276 -10.46 27.11 -2.91
C ILE A 276 -9.86 27.51 -1.57
N SER A 277 -8.53 27.68 -1.55
CA SER A 277 -7.81 28.30 -0.42
C SER A 277 -8.05 29.81 -0.39
N GLU A 278 -7.74 30.43 0.75
CA GLU A 278 -7.71 31.90 0.89
C GLU A 278 -6.81 32.59 -0.15
N LYS A 279 -5.82 31.87 -0.70
CA LYS A 279 -4.92 32.35 -1.75
C LYS A 279 -5.45 32.14 -3.18
N GLY A 280 -6.71 31.74 -3.35
CA GLY A 280 -7.31 31.52 -4.66
C GLY A 280 -6.92 30.22 -5.37
N ARG A 281 -6.14 29.34 -4.72
CA ARG A 281 -5.64 28.10 -5.32
C ARG A 281 -6.53 26.90 -4.95
N PRO A 282 -6.64 25.87 -5.82
CA PRO A 282 -7.24 24.59 -5.45
C PRO A 282 -6.61 24.04 -4.18
N LEU A 283 -7.43 23.45 -3.31
CA LEU A 283 -6.95 22.85 -2.07
C LEU A 283 -6.26 21.52 -2.37
N PRO A 284 -5.10 21.21 -1.74
CA PRO A 284 -4.58 19.86 -1.76
C PRO A 284 -5.54 18.91 -1.01
N GLY A 285 -5.83 17.77 -1.62
CA GLY A 285 -6.74 16.77 -1.09
C GLY A 285 -8.16 16.91 -1.64
N PHE A 286 -9.12 16.34 -0.92
CA PHE A 286 -10.53 16.32 -1.34
C PHE A 286 -11.37 17.24 -0.46
N ALA A 287 -12.49 17.71 -1.01
CA ALA A 287 -13.49 18.47 -0.28
C ALA A 287 -14.86 17.81 -0.40
N VAL A 288 -15.68 17.96 0.64
CA VAL A 288 -17.09 17.59 0.61
C VAL A 288 -17.93 18.80 0.93
N VAL A 289 -18.90 19.06 0.07
CA VAL A 289 -19.84 20.17 0.20
C VAL A 289 -21.20 19.59 0.54
N THR A 290 -21.83 20.12 1.58
CA THR A 290 -23.22 19.84 1.93
C THR A 290 -24.06 21.10 1.84
N LEU A 291 -25.33 20.91 1.52
CA LEU A 291 -26.29 21.99 1.34
C LEU A 291 -27.59 21.63 2.05
N GLU A 292 -27.97 22.45 3.03
CA GLU A 292 -29.10 22.22 3.94
C GLU A 292 -30.03 23.43 3.94
N PRO A 293 -31.35 23.28 3.73
CA PRO A 293 -32.29 24.39 3.85
C PRO A 293 -32.17 25.12 5.18
N VAL A 294 -32.20 26.47 5.17
CA VAL A 294 -32.21 27.27 6.42
C VAL A 294 -33.52 27.11 7.17
N SER A 295 -34.62 26.95 6.45
CA SER A 295 -35.97 26.78 6.99
C SER A 295 -36.72 25.66 6.26
N GLY A 296 -37.79 25.19 6.89
CA GLY A 296 -38.62 24.11 6.38
C GLY A 296 -38.11 22.70 6.73
N ASN A 297 -39.00 21.72 6.62
CA ASN A 297 -38.66 20.31 6.80
C ASN A 297 -38.18 19.74 5.47
N TYR A 298 -37.05 19.02 5.50
CA TYR A 298 -36.56 18.27 4.35
C TYR A 298 -36.52 16.79 4.67
N ALA A 299 -36.81 15.96 3.65
CA ALA A 299 -36.75 14.52 3.80
C ALA A 299 -35.29 14.07 3.99
N ARG A 300 -35.07 13.16 4.94
CA ARG A 300 -33.77 12.48 5.09
C ARG A 300 -33.50 11.64 3.85
N ARG A 301 -32.24 11.62 3.43
CA ARG A 301 -31.80 10.75 2.34
C ARG A 301 -31.87 9.28 2.77
N ALA A 302 -32.30 8.43 1.86
CA ALA A 302 -32.31 6.99 2.08
C ALA A 302 -30.87 6.48 2.29
N PRO A 303 -30.65 5.55 3.22
CA PRO A 303 -29.38 4.87 3.39
C PRO A 303 -28.87 4.24 2.09
N ARG A 304 -27.54 4.22 1.94
CA ARG A 304 -26.85 3.59 0.81
C ARG A 304 -25.96 2.47 1.27
N HIS A 305 -25.63 1.58 0.33
CA HIS A 305 -24.52 0.65 0.47
C HIS A 305 -23.38 1.12 -0.42
N ARG A 306 -22.20 1.28 0.16
CA ARG A 306 -20.97 1.70 -0.53
C ARG A 306 -19.80 0.80 -0.13
N VAL A 307 -18.70 0.93 -0.87
CA VAL A 307 -17.48 0.14 -0.66
C VAL A 307 -16.31 1.10 -0.44
N ILE A 308 -15.43 0.75 0.50
CA ILE A 308 -14.07 1.27 0.58
C ILE A 308 -13.13 0.07 0.56
N GLU A 309 -12.48 -0.17 -0.58
CA GLU A 309 -11.56 -1.29 -0.74
C GLU A 309 -10.17 -1.00 -0.17
N GLN A 310 -9.46 -2.07 0.18
CA GLN A 310 -8.05 -2.05 0.56
C GLN A 310 -7.26 -2.65 -0.60
N ARG A 311 -6.56 -1.80 -1.36
CA ARG A 311 -5.80 -2.20 -2.55
C ARG A 311 -4.55 -1.35 -2.67
N ASN A 312 -3.44 -1.95 -3.07
CA ASN A 312 -2.13 -1.31 -3.18
C ASN A 312 -1.67 -0.61 -1.88
N ARG A 313 -2.07 -1.12 -0.71
CA ARG A 313 -1.83 -0.51 0.61
C ARG A 313 -2.52 0.85 0.81
N GLU A 314 -3.61 1.07 0.10
CA GLU A 314 -4.44 2.27 0.18
C GLU A 314 -5.91 1.93 0.41
N PHE A 315 -6.67 2.88 0.96
CA PHE A 315 -8.12 2.82 0.98
C PHE A 315 -8.69 3.58 -0.22
N ALA A 316 -9.56 2.94 -1.00
CA ALA A 316 -10.22 3.55 -2.15
C ALA A 316 -11.75 3.38 -2.07
N PRO A 317 -12.56 4.46 -2.17
CA PRO A 317 -12.14 5.86 -2.25
C PRO A 317 -11.45 6.35 -0.98
N ARG A 318 -10.57 7.34 -1.12
CA ARG A 318 -9.95 8.06 0.01
C ARG A 318 -10.99 8.92 0.74
N VAL A 319 -11.96 9.48 0.02
CA VAL A 319 -13.09 10.22 0.61
C VAL A 319 -14.42 9.69 0.09
N LEU A 320 -15.27 9.29 1.03
CA LEU A 320 -16.61 8.77 0.79
C LEU A 320 -17.64 9.62 1.53
N ALA A 321 -18.62 10.18 0.83
CA ALA A 321 -19.79 10.80 1.46
C ALA A 321 -21.01 9.86 1.38
N VAL A 322 -21.68 9.64 2.51
CA VAL A 322 -22.86 8.76 2.61
C VAL A 322 -23.94 9.33 3.53
N PRO A 323 -25.24 9.12 3.22
CA PRO A 323 -26.32 9.47 4.14
C PRO A 323 -26.22 8.73 5.49
N VAL A 324 -26.74 9.34 6.55
CA VAL A 324 -26.96 8.67 7.84
C VAL A 324 -27.74 7.35 7.63
N GLY A 325 -27.29 6.28 8.28
CA GLY A 325 -27.84 4.94 8.17
C GLY A 325 -27.19 4.07 7.10
N SER A 326 -26.28 4.63 6.29
CA SER A 326 -25.61 3.89 5.22
C SER A 326 -24.67 2.81 5.74
N THR A 327 -24.54 1.73 4.98
CA THR A 327 -23.58 0.65 5.21
C THR A 327 -22.36 0.84 4.31
N VAL A 328 -21.16 0.64 4.85
CA VAL A 328 -19.92 0.57 4.06
C VAL A 328 -19.27 -0.79 4.23
N THR A 329 -18.96 -1.45 3.13
CA THR A 329 -18.18 -2.70 3.10
C THR A 329 -16.71 -2.39 2.83
N PHE A 330 -15.82 -3.07 3.56
CA PHE A 330 -14.37 -2.94 3.45
C PHE A 330 -13.74 -4.26 2.98
N PRO A 331 -13.68 -4.53 1.66
CA PRO A 331 -12.96 -5.69 1.14
C PRO A 331 -11.46 -5.49 1.19
N ASN A 332 -10.73 -6.59 1.37
CA ASN A 332 -9.29 -6.63 1.22
C ASN A 332 -8.91 -7.29 -0.11
N PHE A 333 -8.19 -6.58 -0.98
CA PHE A 333 -7.66 -7.08 -2.25
C PHE A 333 -6.13 -7.13 -2.29
N ASP A 334 -5.46 -6.78 -1.20
CA ASP A 334 -4.03 -6.97 -1.07
C ASP A 334 -3.72 -8.37 -0.53
N ALA A 335 -2.62 -8.96 -0.99
CA ALA A 335 -2.13 -10.25 -0.50
C ALA A 335 -1.75 -10.25 1.00
N ILE A 336 -1.62 -9.07 1.60
CA ILE A 336 -1.32 -8.88 3.01
C ILE A 336 -2.59 -8.69 3.83
N TYR A 337 -2.49 -8.99 5.12
CA TYR A 337 -3.56 -8.66 6.04
C TYR A 337 -3.67 -7.15 6.23
N HIS A 338 -4.90 -6.69 6.40
CA HIS A 338 -5.17 -5.32 6.79
C HIS A 338 -6.10 -5.26 7.98
N ASN A 339 -6.08 -4.12 8.64
CA ASN A 339 -7.04 -3.76 9.66
C ASN A 339 -7.78 -2.49 9.23
N VAL A 340 -9.02 -2.33 9.67
CA VAL A 340 -9.79 -1.11 9.44
C VAL A 340 -10.35 -0.66 10.77
N PHE A 341 -9.96 0.52 11.21
CA PHE A 341 -10.42 1.07 12.48
C PHE A 341 -10.76 2.56 12.35
N SER A 342 -11.53 3.06 13.31
CA SER A 342 -11.71 4.47 13.57
C SER A 342 -11.70 4.77 15.06
N ARG A 343 -11.09 5.90 15.42
CA ARG A 343 -11.16 6.50 16.77
C ARG A 343 -12.07 7.73 16.81
N SER A 344 -12.72 8.08 15.69
CA SER A 344 -13.57 9.27 15.63
C SER A 344 -14.71 9.16 16.62
N GLY A 345 -14.91 10.17 17.48
CA GLY A 345 -15.95 10.15 18.51
C GLY A 345 -17.39 10.06 17.98
N THR A 346 -17.57 10.35 16.69
CA THR A 346 -18.83 10.13 15.95
C THR A 346 -19.13 8.65 15.75
N HIS A 347 -18.09 7.82 15.55
CA HIS A 347 -18.25 6.40 15.24
C HIS A 347 -16.94 5.60 15.48
N PRO A 348 -16.55 5.30 16.73
CA PRO A 348 -15.36 4.49 16.99
C PRO A 348 -15.63 3.01 16.67
N PHE A 349 -14.71 2.36 15.96
CA PHE A 349 -14.82 0.92 15.63
C PHE A 349 -13.47 0.29 15.27
N ASP A 350 -13.39 -1.04 15.35
CA ASP A 350 -12.27 -1.85 14.86
C ASP A 350 -12.80 -3.12 14.18
N LEU A 351 -12.61 -3.24 12.86
CA LEU A 351 -13.07 -4.39 12.07
C LEU A 351 -12.16 -5.61 12.19
N GLY A 352 -11.12 -5.59 13.02
CA GLY A 352 -10.18 -6.69 13.12
C GLY A 352 -9.27 -6.83 11.90
N ILE A 353 -8.40 -7.83 11.95
CA ILE A 353 -7.46 -8.14 10.89
C ILE A 353 -8.04 -9.22 9.97
N TYR A 354 -7.91 -9.08 8.65
CA TYR A 354 -8.38 -10.08 7.69
C TYR A 354 -7.60 -10.07 6.37
N LYS A 355 -7.52 -11.26 5.74
CA LYS A 355 -6.76 -11.51 4.51
C LYS A 355 -7.52 -11.07 3.24
N ALA A 356 -6.81 -11.12 2.12
CA ALA A 356 -7.34 -10.96 0.77
C ALA A 356 -8.64 -11.76 0.55
N GLY A 357 -9.56 -11.19 -0.23
CA GLY A 357 -10.83 -11.80 -0.62
C GLY A 357 -11.88 -11.83 0.49
N LEU A 358 -11.62 -11.19 1.64
CA LEU A 358 -12.57 -11.07 2.74
C LEU A 358 -12.96 -9.61 2.99
N ALA A 359 -14.15 -9.42 3.56
CA ALA A 359 -14.66 -8.12 3.96
C ALA A 359 -15.46 -8.18 5.26
N ARG A 360 -15.51 -7.03 5.95
CA ARG A 360 -16.55 -6.70 6.92
C ARG A 360 -17.30 -5.45 6.47
N GLN A 361 -18.47 -5.24 7.05
CA GLN A 361 -19.28 -4.06 6.82
C GLN A 361 -19.66 -3.41 8.15
N ILE A 362 -19.91 -2.11 8.12
CA ILE A 362 -20.40 -1.36 9.28
C ILE A 362 -21.45 -0.35 8.83
N VAL A 363 -22.45 -0.12 9.69
CA VAL A 363 -23.50 0.88 9.47
C VAL A 363 -23.11 2.17 10.18
N PHE A 364 -23.25 3.30 9.49
CA PHE A 364 -22.94 4.62 10.01
C PHE A 364 -24.20 5.41 10.37
N ASN A 365 -24.59 5.36 11.65
CA ASN A 365 -25.87 5.91 12.12
C ASN A 365 -25.82 7.33 12.69
N LYS A 366 -24.63 7.95 12.76
CA LYS A 366 -24.44 9.28 13.33
C LYS A 366 -23.70 10.18 12.35
N ALA A 367 -24.27 11.36 12.09
CA ALA A 367 -23.67 12.34 11.20
C ALA A 367 -22.31 12.84 11.74
N GLY A 368 -21.39 13.12 10.83
CA GLY A 368 -20.06 13.66 11.13
C GLY A 368 -18.96 13.01 10.30
N VAL A 369 -17.73 13.44 10.56
CA VAL A 369 -16.54 12.93 9.88
C VAL A 369 -16.00 11.72 10.64
N VAL A 370 -15.76 10.63 9.94
CA VAL A 370 -15.14 9.41 10.47
C VAL A 370 -13.82 9.20 9.75
N ARG A 371 -12.72 9.30 10.48
CA ARG A 371 -11.38 8.98 9.97
C ARG A 371 -11.16 7.49 10.09
N VAL A 372 -10.86 6.85 8.97
CA VAL A 372 -10.57 5.42 8.86
C VAL A 372 -9.07 5.24 8.69
N GLY A 373 -8.49 4.28 9.40
CA GLY A 373 -7.07 3.95 9.31
C GLY A 373 -6.81 2.45 9.29
N CYS A 374 -5.62 2.07 8.82
CA CYS A 374 -5.11 0.71 8.96
C CYS A 374 -4.09 0.63 10.08
N ASN A 375 -4.23 -0.36 10.97
CA ASN A 375 -3.29 -0.48 12.08
C ASN A 375 -1.92 -1.02 11.64
N LEU A 376 -1.80 -1.62 10.45
CA LEU A 376 -0.53 -2.17 9.96
C LEU A 376 0.25 -1.15 9.12
N HIS A 377 -0.45 -0.26 8.41
CA HIS A 377 0.16 0.71 7.50
C HIS A 377 -0.15 2.14 7.92
N ALA A 378 0.87 2.88 8.36
CA ALA A 378 0.69 4.25 8.86
C ALA A 378 0.08 5.22 7.84
N ASN A 379 0.39 5.05 6.56
CA ASN A 379 -0.04 5.94 5.48
C ASN A 379 -1.44 5.60 4.94
N MET A 380 -2.00 4.45 5.32
CA MET A 380 -3.27 3.98 4.81
C MET A 380 -4.40 4.58 5.62
N SER A 381 -5.07 5.58 5.04
CA SER A 381 -6.17 6.30 5.67
C SER A 381 -7.23 6.75 4.66
N ALA A 382 -8.46 6.90 5.13
CA ALA A 382 -9.59 7.42 4.37
C ALA A 382 -10.55 8.20 5.29
N PHE A 383 -11.53 8.87 4.70
CA PHE A 383 -12.57 9.60 5.40
C PHE A 383 -13.95 9.16 4.91
N VAL A 384 -14.82 8.85 5.87
CA VAL A 384 -16.26 8.68 5.64
C VAL A 384 -16.98 9.90 6.22
N LEU A 385 -17.64 10.66 5.37
CA LEU A 385 -18.51 11.76 5.79
C LEU A 385 -19.94 11.27 5.82
N VAL A 386 -20.45 11.10 7.04
CA VAL A 386 -21.83 10.71 7.28
C VAL A 386 -22.68 11.97 7.31
N VAL A 387 -23.50 12.19 6.30
CA VAL A 387 -24.22 13.45 6.08
C VAL A 387 -25.70 13.32 6.40
N ALA A 388 -26.24 14.29 7.16
CA ALA A 388 -27.68 14.44 7.38
C ALA A 388 -28.35 15.37 6.34
N ALA A 389 -27.56 16.18 5.65
CA ALA A 389 -28.04 17.15 4.67
C ALA A 389 -28.70 16.47 3.46
N PRO A 390 -29.77 17.06 2.90
CA PRO A 390 -30.46 16.51 1.74
C PRO A 390 -29.65 16.63 0.45
N HIS A 391 -28.64 17.51 0.41
CA HIS A 391 -27.74 17.68 -0.73
C HIS A 391 -26.29 17.59 -0.25
N TYR A 392 -25.50 16.76 -0.93
CA TYR A 392 -24.07 16.61 -0.71
C TYR A 392 -23.35 16.21 -1.99
N ALA A 393 -22.10 16.64 -2.12
CA ALA A 393 -21.22 16.28 -3.22
C ALA A 393 -19.77 16.23 -2.73
N VAL A 394 -19.03 15.20 -3.13
CA VAL A 394 -17.58 15.20 -3.06
C VAL A 394 -17.05 15.99 -4.27
N ALA A 395 -16.21 16.99 -4.01
CA ALA A 395 -15.58 17.79 -5.05
C ALA A 395 -14.53 16.96 -5.81
N ASP A 396 -14.30 17.30 -7.08
CA ASP A 396 -13.24 16.71 -7.87
C ASP A 396 -11.84 17.18 -7.41
N SER A 397 -10.78 16.67 -8.04
CA SER A 397 -9.39 17.04 -7.73
C SER A 397 -9.05 18.51 -8.02
N ALA A 398 -9.91 19.25 -8.75
CA ALA A 398 -9.79 20.69 -8.96
C ALA A 398 -10.64 21.49 -7.96
N GLY A 399 -11.31 20.82 -7.01
CA GLY A 399 -12.18 21.44 -6.02
C GLY A 399 -13.57 21.80 -6.55
N ARG A 400 -13.95 21.34 -7.76
CA ARG A 400 -15.25 21.66 -8.36
C ARG A 400 -16.32 20.73 -7.86
N PHE A 401 -17.52 21.27 -7.67
CA PHE A 401 -18.72 20.52 -7.29
C PHE A 401 -19.96 21.05 -8.00
N ALA A 402 -21.00 20.22 -8.07
CA ALA A 402 -22.28 20.60 -8.64
C ALA A 402 -23.45 19.89 -7.96
N PHE A 403 -24.54 20.63 -7.83
CA PHE A 403 -25.89 20.17 -7.53
C PHE A 403 -26.79 20.54 -8.70
N ARG A 404 -27.28 19.55 -9.43
CA ARG A 404 -28.01 19.74 -10.69
C ARG A 404 -29.48 20.08 -10.48
N SER A 405 -30.04 19.77 -9.31
CA SER A 405 -31.47 19.94 -9.05
C SER A 405 -31.77 20.26 -7.60
N VAL A 406 -31.94 21.54 -7.30
CA VAL A 406 -32.19 22.07 -5.95
C VAL A 406 -33.42 22.97 -5.98
N GLU A 407 -34.29 22.89 -4.97
CA GLU A 407 -35.42 23.80 -4.87
C GLU A 407 -34.93 25.24 -4.62
N PRO A 408 -35.53 26.26 -5.24
CA PRO A 408 -35.22 27.64 -4.90
C PRO A 408 -35.43 27.92 -3.42
N GLY A 409 -34.55 28.72 -2.82
CA GLY A 409 -34.62 29.06 -1.40
C GLY A 409 -33.26 29.35 -0.79
N ARG A 410 -33.27 29.57 0.53
CA ARG A 410 -32.06 29.90 1.30
C ARG A 410 -31.49 28.66 1.96
N TYR A 411 -30.19 28.44 1.81
CA TYR A 411 -29.49 27.25 2.28
C TYR A 411 -28.24 27.58 3.08
N ARG A 412 -27.95 26.75 4.09
CA ARG A 412 -26.63 26.64 4.73
C ARG A 412 -25.77 25.71 3.88
N LEU A 413 -24.74 26.27 3.28
CA LEU A 413 -23.66 25.54 2.63
C LEU A 413 -22.57 25.26 3.67
N ARG A 414 -22.15 24.00 3.78
CA ARG A 414 -20.97 23.61 4.56
C ARG A 414 -19.94 22.96 3.64
N ALA A 415 -18.69 23.40 3.70
CA ALA A 415 -17.58 22.73 3.01
C ALA A 415 -16.56 22.22 4.03
N TRP A 416 -16.16 20.96 3.89
CA TRP A 416 -15.12 20.32 4.69
C TRP A 416 -14.00 19.82 3.78
N THR A 417 -12.77 19.84 4.27
CA THR A 417 -11.62 19.17 3.62
C THR A 417 -10.83 18.35 4.64
N GLU A 418 -10.09 17.34 4.14
CA GLU A 418 -9.23 16.46 4.96
C GLU A 418 -8.20 17.20 5.81
N ASN A 419 -7.85 18.43 5.41
CA ASN A 419 -6.82 19.26 6.06
C ASN A 419 -7.41 20.46 6.83
N SER A 420 -8.72 20.49 7.09
CA SER A 420 -9.37 21.58 7.85
C SER A 420 -9.79 21.14 9.26
N GLU A 421 -9.49 21.98 10.26
CA GLU A 421 -9.96 21.77 11.64
C GLU A 421 -11.48 21.97 11.77
N SER A 422 -12.05 22.88 10.98
CA SER A 422 -13.48 23.21 10.98
C SER A 422 -14.00 23.45 9.57
N PRO A 423 -15.25 23.08 9.28
CA PRO A 423 -15.85 23.34 7.98
C PRO A 423 -16.11 24.84 7.76
N SER A 424 -15.99 25.30 6.51
CA SER A 424 -16.48 26.63 6.11
C SER A 424 -18.00 26.61 6.06
N LEU A 425 -18.62 27.68 6.57
CA LEU A 425 -20.06 27.84 6.66
C LEU A 425 -20.47 29.11 5.93
N GLN A 426 -21.37 28.98 4.97
CA GLN A 426 -21.91 30.10 4.21
C GLN A 426 -23.42 29.95 4.04
N THR A 427 -24.12 31.07 3.89
CA THR A 427 -25.53 31.06 3.47
C THR A 427 -25.59 31.41 1.99
N VAL A 428 -26.32 30.61 1.21
CA VAL A 428 -26.51 30.83 -0.23
C VAL A 428 -28.00 30.89 -0.55
N ASP A 429 -28.39 31.82 -1.43
CA ASP A 429 -29.74 31.95 -1.95
C ASP A 429 -29.78 31.33 -3.36
N ILE A 430 -30.50 30.22 -3.51
CA ILE A 430 -30.65 29.48 -4.78
C ILE A 430 -31.91 29.94 -5.49
N LYS A 431 -31.77 30.32 -6.77
CA LYS A 431 -32.86 30.71 -7.67
C LYS A 431 -33.21 29.56 -8.62
N GLU A 432 -34.36 29.63 -9.31
CA GLU A 432 -34.85 28.63 -10.27
C GLU A 432 -33.92 28.33 -11.47
N LYS A 433 -32.83 29.09 -11.65
CA LYS A 433 -31.87 28.95 -12.76
C LYS A 433 -30.52 28.43 -12.26
N GLU A 434 -29.47 28.69 -13.03
CA GLU A 434 -28.10 28.42 -12.63
C GLU A 434 -27.65 29.40 -11.54
N ASN A 435 -26.97 28.85 -10.55
CA ASN A 435 -26.35 29.58 -9.45
C ASN A 435 -24.89 29.13 -9.35
N ALA A 436 -24.01 30.03 -8.91
CA ALA A 436 -22.60 29.75 -8.71
C ALA A 436 -22.14 30.23 -7.34
N VAL A 437 -21.21 29.50 -6.72
CA VAL A 437 -20.60 29.90 -5.44
C VAL A 437 -19.12 29.53 -5.41
N VAL A 438 -18.33 30.38 -4.76
CA VAL A 438 -16.93 30.10 -4.43
C VAL A 438 -16.83 29.95 -2.92
N VAL A 439 -16.29 28.82 -2.48
CA VAL A 439 -16.16 28.51 -1.05
C VAL A 439 -14.70 28.56 -0.68
N THR A 440 -14.36 29.54 0.15
CA THR A 440 -13.01 29.68 0.71
C THR A 440 -12.92 28.90 2.00
N LEU A 441 -11.90 28.06 2.13
CA LEU A 441 -11.51 27.39 3.36
C LEU A 441 -10.27 28.06 3.95
N GLY A 442 -10.27 28.24 5.27
CA GLY A 442 -9.21 28.90 6.02
C GLY A 442 -7.86 28.18 5.97
N PRO A 443 -6.82 28.71 6.64
CA PRO A 443 -5.46 28.21 6.51
C PRO A 443 -5.36 26.71 6.84
N HIS A 444 -4.72 25.97 5.94
CA HIS A 444 -4.35 24.57 6.18
C HIS A 444 -3.35 24.50 7.33
N ARG A 445 -3.75 23.95 8.48
CA ARG A 445 -2.78 23.43 9.43
C ARG A 445 -2.29 22.08 8.93
N GLY A 446 -1.00 21.81 9.15
CA GLY A 446 -0.32 20.63 8.62
C GLY A 446 -1.07 19.32 8.89
N VAL A 447 -0.78 18.31 8.07
CA VAL A 447 -1.39 16.99 8.14
C VAL A 447 -1.45 16.49 9.58
N VAL A 448 -2.65 16.26 10.12
CA VAL A 448 -2.81 15.57 11.41
C VAL A 448 -2.16 14.21 11.27
N LEU A 449 -1.05 14.01 11.99
CA LEU A 449 -0.29 12.76 11.92
C LEU A 449 -1.23 11.59 12.19
N PRO A 450 -1.24 10.56 11.33
CA PRO A 450 -2.01 9.36 11.58
C PRO A 450 -1.62 8.79 12.95
N VAL A 451 -2.59 8.59 13.82
CA VAL A 451 -2.39 7.80 15.05
C VAL A 451 -2.70 6.33 14.77
N ASP A 452 -2.11 5.46 15.57
CA ASP A 452 -2.53 4.06 15.63
C ASP A 452 -3.91 3.90 16.29
N LYS A 453 -4.41 2.66 16.34
CA LYS A 453 -5.70 2.40 16.98
C LYS A 453 -5.72 2.69 18.49
N PHE A 454 -4.56 2.78 19.14
CA PHE A 454 -4.38 3.09 20.56
C PHE A 454 -4.15 4.59 20.83
N GLY A 455 -4.02 5.40 19.78
CA GLY A 455 -3.86 6.86 19.85
C GLY A 455 -2.42 7.33 19.86
N VAL A 456 -1.46 6.42 19.63
CA VAL A 456 -0.04 6.75 19.53
C VAL A 456 0.22 7.36 18.15
N PRO A 457 0.81 8.57 18.06
CA PRO A 457 1.21 9.17 16.78
C PRO A 457 2.16 8.26 16.00
N ARG A 458 1.95 8.17 14.68
CA ARG A 458 2.83 7.43 13.77
C ARG A 458 3.66 8.41 12.96
N GLY A 459 4.96 8.21 12.93
CA GLY A 459 5.92 9.05 12.21
C GLY A 459 6.60 10.05 13.14
N GLY A 460 7.82 9.71 13.56
CA GLY A 460 8.81 10.69 14.00
C GLY A 460 9.49 11.27 12.78
N ALA A 461 9.05 12.44 12.36
CA ALA A 461 9.90 13.38 11.65
C ALA A 461 9.60 14.74 12.27
N ILE A 462 10.54 15.18 13.08
CA ILE A 462 10.70 16.57 13.49
C ILE A 462 10.85 17.34 12.17
N VAL A 463 9.84 18.08 11.77
CA VAL A 463 10.09 19.22 10.88
C VAL A 463 10.70 20.25 11.82
N GLU A 464 12.03 20.25 11.93
CA GLU A 464 12.73 21.40 12.47
C GLU A 464 12.29 22.64 11.67
N LYS A 465 12.03 23.71 12.40
CA LYS A 465 11.54 24.99 11.91
C LYS A 465 12.45 25.62 10.87
#